data_AF-A0A967I8F7-F1
#
_entry.id   AF-A0A967I8F7-F1
#
_cell.length_a   1.000
_cell.length_b   1.000
_cell.length_c   1.000
_cell.angle_alpha   90.00
_cell.angle_beta   90.00
_cell.angle_gamma   90.00
#
_symmetry.space_group_name_H-M   'P 1'
#
loop_
_entity.id
_entity.type
_entity.pdbx_description
1 polymer ?
#
loop_
_entity_poly.entity_id
_entity_poly.type
_entity_poly.pdbx_seq_one_letter_code
_entity_poly.pdbx_strand_id
1 'polypeptide(L)' 'MAGLRAAIELGEDTRVAVLSKVFATRSHSGAAQGGIGAALGNEEEDNWEWHM' A
#
# COMPACT_ATOMS: atom_id res chain seq x y z
N MET A 1 -4.20 -1.61 1.05
CA MET A 1 -4.62 -1.57 -0.36
C MET A 1 -3.54 -2.20 -1.22
N ALA A 2 -3.55 -3.52 -1.35
CA ALA A 2 -2.51 -4.24 -2.11
C ALA A 2 -2.88 -4.39 -3.60
N GLY A 3 -4.12 -4.85 -3.88
CA GLY A 3 -4.55 -5.13 -5.25
C GLY A 3 -4.52 -3.92 -6.18
N LEU A 4 -4.90 -2.73 -5.71
CA LEU A 4 -4.84 -1.51 -6.51
C LEU A 4 -3.39 -1.08 -6.81
N ARG A 5 -2.48 -1.19 -5.82
CA ARG A 5 -1.06 -0.88 -6.04
C ARG A 5 -0.46 -1.81 -7.09
N ALA A 6 -0.71 -3.11 -6.97
CA ALA A 6 -0.26 -4.10 -7.96
C ALA A 6 -0.83 -3.85 -9.36
N ALA A 7 -2.11 -3.46 -9.46
CA ALA A 7 -2.76 -3.20 -10.73
C ALA A 7 -2.21 -1.95 -11.44
N ILE A 8 -1.78 -0.93 -10.69
CA ILE A 8 -1.10 0.24 -11.25
C ILE A 8 0.24 -0.17 -11.84
N GLU A 9 1.07 -0.87 -11.07
CA GLU A 9 2.41 -1.28 -11.52
C GLU A 9 2.35 -2.22 -12.73
N LEU A 10 1.45 -3.21 -12.73
CA LEU A 10 1.30 -4.13 -13.86
C LEU A 10 0.58 -3.51 -15.06
N GLY A 11 -0.19 -2.43 -14.84
CA GLY A 11 -0.97 -1.78 -15.88
C GLY A 11 -0.13 -1.08 -16.95
N GLU A 12 1.16 -0.85 -16.67
CA GLU A 12 2.12 -0.28 -17.64
C GLU A 12 2.48 -1.29 -18.74
N ASP A 13 2.59 -2.58 -18.39
CA ASP A 13 3.09 -3.63 -19.29
C ASP A 13 1.99 -4.58 -19.79
N THR A 14 0.87 -4.69 -19.09
CA THR A 14 -0.20 -5.65 -19.43
C THR A 14 -1.61 -5.11 -19.17
N ARG A 15 -2.60 -5.73 -19.82
CA ARG A 15 -4.01 -5.43 -19.57
C ARG A 15 -4.45 -6.10 -18.28
N VAL A 16 -4.62 -5.30 -17.23
CA VAL A 16 -5.02 -5.78 -15.90
C VAL A 16 -6.51 -5.53 -15.66
N ALA A 17 -7.21 -6.54 -15.15
CA ALA A 17 -8.56 -6.40 -14.61
C ALA A 17 -8.52 -6.45 -13.07
N VAL A 18 -9.18 -5.49 -12.41
CA VAL A 18 -9.33 -5.48 -10.95
C VAL A 18 -10.73 -5.95 -10.59
N LEU A 19 -10.82 -7.09 -9.92
CA LEU A 19 -12.08 -7.65 -9.44
C LEU A 19 -12.23 -7.40 -7.95
N SER A 20 -13.39 -6.88 -7.53
CA SER A 20 -13.70 -6.66 -6.12
C SER A 20 -15.19 -6.89 -5.88
N LYS A 21 -15.51 -7.53 -4.74
CA LYS A 21 -16.90 -7.76 -4.31
C LYS A 21 -17.62 -6.49 -3.82
N VAL A 22 -16.86 -5.43 -3.54
CA VAL A 22 -17.36 -4.11 -3.13
C VAL A 22 -16.67 -3.03 -3.95
N PHE A 23 -17.22 -1.81 -3.96
CA PHE A 23 -16.51 -0.67 -4.53
C PHE A 23 -15.13 -0.49 -3.88
N ALA A 24 -14.10 -0.20 -4.67
CA ALA A 24 -12.70 -0.36 -4.26
C ALA A 24 -12.31 0.45 -3.00
N THR A 25 -12.85 1.65 -2.84
CA THR A 25 -12.61 2.50 -1.66
C THR A 25 -13.30 2.00 -0.39
N ARG A 26 -14.20 1.00 -0.48
CA ARG A 26 -14.85 0.34 0.67
C ARG A 26 -14.16 -0.96 1.09
N SER A 27 -12.95 -1.22 0.61
CA SER A 27 -12.15 -2.34 1.13
C SER A 27 -11.76 -2.11 2.60
N HIS A 28 -11.47 -3.18 3.34
CA HIS A 28 -11.11 -3.07 4.77
C HIS A 28 -9.84 -2.24 5.01
N SER A 29 -8.96 -2.11 4.00
CA SER A 29 -7.83 -1.18 4.07
C SER A 29 -8.23 0.28 4.31
N GLY A 30 -9.44 0.69 3.91
CA GLY A 30 -9.94 2.04 4.19
C GLY A 30 -10.28 2.30 5.65
N ALA A 31 -10.31 1.27 6.50
CA ALA A 31 -10.55 1.40 7.94
C ALA A 31 -9.26 1.52 8.76
N ALA A 32 -8.07 1.50 8.12
CA ALA A 32 -6.80 1.67 8.83
C ALA A 32 -6.67 3.09 9.41
N GLN A 33 -6.18 3.20 10.64
CA GLN A 33 -6.14 4.47 11.38
C GLN A 33 -4.74 4.95 11.76
N GLY A 34 -3.80 4.04 12.04
CA GLY A 34 -2.46 4.40 12.52
C GLY A 34 -1.59 5.03 11.43
N GLY A 35 -1.02 4.18 10.58
CA GLY A 35 -0.10 4.60 9.52
C GLY A 35 0.65 3.41 8.91
N ILE A 36 1.70 3.71 8.16
CA ILE A 36 2.64 2.72 7.61
C ILE A 36 4.00 3.03 8.24
N GLY A 37 4.60 2.06 8.93
CA GLY A 37 5.95 2.19 9.46
C GLY A 37 6.97 2.13 8.32
N ALA A 38 7.90 3.08 8.31
CA ALA A 38 9.03 3.11 7.38
C ALA A 38 10.18 3.90 8.02
N ALA A 39 11.42 3.42 7.84
CA ALA A 39 12.62 4.07 8.34
C ALA A 39 12.96 5.32 7.51
N LEU A 40 12.21 6.40 7.71
CA LEU A 40 12.34 7.63 6.93
C LEU A 40 13.26 8.67 7.59
N GLY A 41 13.47 8.58 8.91
CA GLY A 41 14.32 9.52 9.64
C GLY A 41 13.77 10.95 9.73
N ASN A 42 12.44 11.14 9.62
CA ASN A 42 11.82 12.47 9.58
C ASN A 42 11.72 13.16 10.95
N GLU A 43 11.58 12.37 12.04
CA GLU A 43 11.45 12.89 13.41
C GLU A 43 12.77 12.78 14.20
N GLU A 44 13.45 11.65 14.08
CA GLU A 44 14.77 11.37 14.68
C GLU A 44 15.61 10.53 13.70
N GLU A 45 16.90 10.35 13.97
CA GLU A 45 17.77 9.45 13.18
C GLU A 45 17.17 8.04 13.15
N ASP A 46 17.17 7.41 11.97
CA ASP A 46 16.54 6.12 11.75
C ASP A 46 17.33 5.26 10.76
N ASN A 47 17.20 3.93 10.88
CA ASN A 47 17.82 2.95 9.98
C ASN A 47 16.89 1.74 9.84
N TRP A 48 16.71 1.27 8.60
CA TRP A 48 15.86 0.12 8.30
C TRP A 48 16.32 -1.17 9.01
N GLU A 49 17.62 -1.31 9.33
CA GLU A 49 18.15 -2.44 10.09
C GLU A 49 17.60 -2.50 11.53
N TRP A 50 17.18 -1.37 12.10
CA TRP A 50 16.56 -1.33 13.43
C TRP A 50 15.09 -1.76 13.42
N HIS A 51 14.47 -1.92 12.25
CA HIS A 51 13.06 -2.27 12.06
C HIS A 51 12.87 -3.77 11.74
N MET A 52 13.96 -4.55 11.70
CA MET A 52 13.99 -6.01 11.50
C MET A 52 13.85 -6.76 12.83
#